data_AF-A0A9X8DKJ7-F1
#
_entry.id   AF-A0A9X8DKJ7-F1
#
_cell.length_a   1.000
_cell.length_b   1.000
_cell.length_c   1.000
_cell.angle_alpha   90.00
_cell.angle_beta   90.00
_cell.angle_gamma   90.00
#
_symmetry.space_group_name_H-M   'P 1'
#
loop_
_entity.id
_entity.type
_entity.pdbx_description
1 polymer ?
#
loop_
_entity_poly.entity_id
_entity_poly.type
_entity_poly.pdbx_seq_one_letter_code
_entity_poly.pdbx_strand_id
1 'polypeptide(L)'
;MSTTPRHNVARIESLEAPVDYSRLDSSSALVQDEDESKEDDDNEGGQSRRTKAILLFALTVLSIGGVVAVVLVLFGTKGDAASHSLTNGSQTSLTTDTSTNVPSVTPFATSSSIPSIAIPTTTTPSTIVAPSATPPVTEPMTSTSAPSMSPPLTPNIGRILDGTSRTLATEETNPTSFPDRGCKLPNYRSHDGQVFIQNSASGVETPVAIKGINWFGLDTAENVPFGLWANDQNGTTIVRLFSVFFILTMFFNSIRLPLNVRGILANGPTNENLVNTYWSPSVNLTTYLGTVSSIVHAFGSRGISILLDLHYLSPTDKGDAWFSATTPESNSLAAIDALATTLCNDRHWNVLGLDLKNEPWDTTWGDNGARDFKVGAATLGNRMLKRCPQWLAFVEGNAKPHTIDIKGQRFEYYDWWGGGLQKAGDFRLALDVPAKIVWAPHYYSPSVYPQTYLVKDATRGKDVLYGYSEWTDNELSDIVRATSEDMFGYLRHVQDGAIVFGEFGGLYALDAHPLKTSRRVIQDCMKVMKEPGYAGGYMWSLNPESGYAFNPSDTAGYWEEGLLKNDWVTVNMEYLHALEILDDMPNLRSFPCFT
;
A
#
# COMPACT_ATOMS: atom_id res chain seq x y z
N MET A 1 10.25 -20.57 -36.46
CA MET A 1 8.87 -20.06 -36.49
C MET A 1 8.11 -20.74 -35.37
N SER A 2 7.93 -20.04 -34.26
CA SER A 2 6.97 -20.40 -33.21
C SER A 2 6.62 -19.10 -32.50
N THR A 3 5.34 -18.91 -32.30
CA THR A 3 4.66 -17.65 -31.99
C THR A 3 5.00 -17.13 -30.60
N THR A 4 5.38 -15.86 -30.56
CA THR A 4 5.55 -15.02 -29.37
C THR A 4 4.26 -15.04 -28.52
N PRO A 5 4.32 -15.36 -27.22
CA PRO A 5 3.28 -14.90 -26.31
C PRO A 5 3.58 -13.43 -26.01
N ARG A 6 2.80 -12.51 -26.59
CA ARG A 6 2.60 -11.21 -25.94
C ARG A 6 1.88 -11.53 -24.63
N HIS A 7 2.61 -11.58 -23.54
CA HIS A 7 2.01 -11.65 -22.22
C HIS A 7 1.29 -10.32 -21.97
N ASN A 8 -0.04 -10.34 -22.08
CA ASN A 8 -0.89 -9.35 -21.44
C ASN A 8 -0.77 -9.57 -19.93
N VAL A 9 0.32 -9.09 -19.32
CA VAL A 9 0.34 -8.84 -17.88
C VAL A 9 -0.79 -7.84 -17.64
N ALA A 10 -1.66 -8.14 -16.67
CA ALA A 10 -2.82 -7.30 -16.38
C ALA A 10 -2.36 -5.84 -16.24
N ARG A 11 -2.96 -4.94 -17.02
CA ARG A 11 -2.77 -3.49 -16.90
C ARG A 11 -3.20 -3.11 -15.48
N ILE A 12 -2.25 -2.72 -14.63
CA ILE A 12 -2.55 -2.24 -13.29
C ILE A 12 -2.56 -0.73 -13.36
N GLU A 13 -3.76 -0.22 -13.61
CA GLU A 13 -4.05 1.18 -13.35
C GLU A 13 -3.77 1.48 -11.86
N SER A 14 -2.69 2.21 -11.54
CA SER A 14 -2.76 3.20 -10.45
C SER A 14 -3.75 4.28 -10.92
N LEU A 15 -5.03 3.89 -10.93
CA LEU A 15 -6.11 4.84 -10.78
C LEU A 15 -6.23 5.09 -9.29
N GLU A 16 -5.28 5.85 -8.77
CA GLU A 16 -5.54 6.79 -7.69
C GLU A 16 -6.38 7.93 -8.30
N ALA A 17 -7.65 7.97 -7.88
CA ALA A 17 -8.74 8.87 -8.30
C ALA A 17 -9.14 8.90 -9.80
N PRO A 18 -10.45 8.74 -10.07
CA PRO A 18 -11.26 9.96 -10.16
C PRO A 18 -12.31 10.01 -9.04
N VAL A 19 -12.17 10.98 -8.15
CA VAL A 19 -13.24 11.40 -7.24
C VAL A 19 -14.29 12.13 -8.09
N ASP A 20 -15.56 11.75 -7.96
CA ASP A 20 -16.67 12.47 -8.59
C ASP A 20 -16.88 13.82 -7.87
N TYR A 21 -16.29 14.89 -8.41
CA TYR A 21 -16.39 16.25 -7.91
C TYR A 21 -17.71 16.97 -8.24
N SER A 22 -18.74 16.28 -8.71
CA SER A 22 -20.08 16.86 -8.95
C SER A 22 -20.75 17.47 -7.70
N ARG A 23 -20.11 17.40 -6.51
CA ARG A 23 -20.55 18.04 -5.26
C ARG A 23 -19.81 19.33 -4.89
N LEU A 24 -18.78 19.75 -5.62
CA LEU A 24 -18.17 21.07 -5.48
C LEU A 24 -18.73 22.02 -6.55
N ASP A 25 -20.03 22.31 -6.49
CA ASP A 25 -20.59 23.45 -7.20
C ASP A 25 -21.89 23.89 -6.52
N SER A 26 -21.81 24.96 -5.73
CA SER A 26 -22.82 26.03 -5.59
C SER A 26 -22.57 26.91 -4.36
N SER A 27 -21.61 27.83 -4.43
CA SER A 27 -21.81 29.19 -3.89
C SER A 27 -20.72 30.16 -4.39
N SER A 28 -20.90 30.67 -5.61
CA SER A 28 -20.36 31.97 -6.00
C SER A 28 -21.50 32.80 -6.58
N ALA A 29 -22.35 33.31 -5.69
CA ALA A 29 -23.30 34.36 -6.05
C ALA A 29 -22.59 35.71 -5.91
N LEU A 30 -22.25 36.23 -7.08
CA LEU A 30 -21.83 37.59 -7.42
C LEU A 30 -22.58 38.66 -6.60
N VAL A 31 -21.83 39.62 -6.06
CA VAL A 31 -22.35 40.95 -5.73
C VAL A 31 -22.28 41.78 -7.02
N GLN A 32 -23.43 42.33 -7.42
CA GLN A 32 -23.63 43.14 -8.62
C GLN A 32 -23.18 44.59 -8.40
N ASP A 33 -22.53 45.16 -9.42
CA ASP A 33 -22.35 46.59 -9.63
C ASP A 33 -23.66 47.24 -10.14
N GLU A 34 -23.80 48.53 -9.83
CA GLU A 34 -24.95 49.39 -10.10
C GLU A 34 -25.10 49.85 -11.57
N ASP A 35 -26.36 50.13 -11.91
CA ASP A 35 -26.99 50.81 -13.05
C ASP A 35 -26.13 51.61 -14.05
N GLU A 36 -26.44 51.45 -15.35
CA GLU A 36 -27.08 52.52 -16.16
C GLU A 36 -27.49 52.08 -17.59
N SER A 37 -28.79 52.32 -17.88
CA SER A 37 -29.34 52.80 -19.18
C SER A 37 -29.58 51.83 -20.37
N LYS A 38 -30.87 51.63 -20.72
CA LYS A 38 -31.58 52.08 -21.96
C LYS A 38 -32.75 51.16 -22.39
N GLU A 39 -33.93 51.80 -22.58
CA GLU A 39 -34.90 51.74 -23.70
C GLU A 39 -34.80 50.55 -24.70
N ASP A 40 -35.84 49.92 -25.26
CA ASP A 40 -37.27 50.20 -25.44
C ASP A 40 -37.99 48.90 -25.96
N ASP A 41 -39.33 48.95 -25.97
CA ASP A 41 -40.30 48.26 -26.84
C ASP A 41 -40.77 46.78 -26.60
N ASP A 42 -42.01 46.71 -26.11
CA ASP A 42 -43.21 46.10 -26.74
C ASP A 42 -43.35 44.59 -27.01
N ASN A 43 -44.22 44.01 -26.17
CA ASN A 43 -45.51 43.40 -26.53
C ASN A 43 -45.70 41.85 -26.52
N GLU A 44 -46.74 41.48 -25.76
CA GLU A 44 -47.67 40.33 -25.86
C GLU A 44 -47.21 38.86 -25.91
N GLY A 45 -47.56 38.14 -24.82
CA GLY A 45 -48.58 37.08 -24.89
C GLY A 45 -48.09 35.64 -25.16
N GLY A 46 -48.46 34.71 -24.27
CA GLY A 46 -48.59 33.29 -24.65
C GLY A 46 -48.12 32.27 -23.61
N GLN A 47 -49.03 31.93 -22.70
CA GLN A 47 -48.92 30.78 -21.80
C GLN A 47 -49.05 29.46 -22.61
N SER A 48 -48.06 28.55 -22.53
CA SER A 48 -48.28 27.13 -22.87
C SER A 48 -47.26 26.20 -22.23
N ARG A 49 -47.76 25.32 -21.36
CA ARG A 49 -47.08 24.14 -20.82
C ARG A 49 -46.72 23.18 -21.96
N ARG A 50 -45.45 22.76 -22.03
CA ARG A 50 -45.08 21.50 -22.70
C ARG A 50 -44.20 20.63 -21.81
N THR A 51 -44.82 19.52 -21.42
CA THR A 51 -44.28 18.26 -20.91
C THR A 51 -43.04 17.84 -21.69
N LYS A 52 -41.91 17.60 -21.00
CA LYS A 52 -40.77 16.87 -21.58
C LYS A 52 -40.92 15.39 -21.24
N ALA A 53 -41.14 14.58 -22.27
CA ALA A 53 -40.97 13.14 -22.24
C ALA A 53 -39.48 12.79 -22.17
N ILE A 54 -39.11 11.89 -21.27
CA ILE A 54 -37.75 11.32 -21.18
C ILE A 54 -37.76 10.00 -21.95
N LEU A 55 -36.92 9.91 -22.97
CA LEU A 55 -36.66 8.72 -23.76
C LEU A 55 -35.62 7.87 -23.01
N LEU A 56 -35.98 6.68 -22.52
CA LEU A 56 -35.03 5.71 -21.98
C LEU A 56 -34.52 4.81 -23.12
N PHE A 57 -33.21 4.75 -23.32
CA PHE A 57 -32.55 3.68 -24.08
C PHE A 57 -32.31 2.49 -23.14
N ALA A 58 -32.94 1.35 -23.43
CA ALA A 58 -32.62 0.07 -22.81
C ALA A 58 -31.72 -0.73 -23.78
N LEU A 59 -30.49 -1.03 -23.36
CA LEU A 59 -29.60 -1.93 -24.08
C LEU A 59 -29.80 -3.35 -23.52
N THR A 60 -30.46 -4.22 -24.29
CA THR A 60 -30.61 -5.65 -23.95
C THR A 60 -29.46 -6.45 -24.56
N VAL A 61 -28.66 -7.12 -23.72
CA VAL A 61 -27.76 -8.21 -24.14
C VAL A 61 -28.51 -9.52 -23.94
N LEU A 62 -28.79 -10.22 -25.04
CA LEU A 62 -29.37 -11.56 -25.06
C LEU A 62 -28.34 -12.59 -24.59
N SER A 63 -28.59 -13.22 -23.44
CA SER A 63 -28.06 -14.55 -23.13
C SER A 63 -29.18 -15.58 -23.23
N ILE A 64 -28.89 -16.68 -23.91
CA ILE A 64 -29.80 -17.80 -24.14
C ILE A 64 -29.93 -18.57 -22.83
N GLY A 65 -31.12 -18.56 -22.22
CA GLY A 65 -31.52 -19.41 -21.08
C GLY A 65 -32.00 -18.62 -19.85
N GLY A 66 -33.32 -18.64 -19.60
CA GLY A 66 -34.02 -17.89 -18.53
C GLY A 66 -33.50 -18.14 -17.10
N VAL A 67 -33.78 -17.31 -16.10
CA VAL A 67 -35.04 -16.63 -15.71
C VAL A 67 -34.73 -15.25 -15.09
N VAL A 68 -35.58 -14.25 -15.34
CA VAL A 68 -35.50 -12.90 -14.75
C VAL A 68 -36.34 -12.85 -13.46
N ALA A 69 -35.73 -12.48 -12.34
CA ALA A 69 -36.43 -12.00 -11.14
C ALA A 69 -36.16 -10.51 -10.96
N VAL A 70 -37.21 -9.68 -11.04
CA VAL A 70 -37.16 -8.23 -10.79
C VAL A 70 -37.52 -7.99 -9.32
N VAL A 71 -36.61 -7.41 -8.53
CA VAL A 71 -36.90 -6.86 -7.21
C VAL A 71 -37.04 -5.34 -7.35
N LEU A 72 -38.24 -4.83 -7.09
CA LEU A 72 -38.57 -3.41 -6.99
C LEU A 72 -38.24 -2.91 -5.57
N VAL A 73 -37.32 -1.96 -5.45
CA VAL A 73 -37.12 -1.18 -4.21
C VAL A 73 -37.59 0.26 -4.49
N LEU A 74 -38.67 0.66 -3.82
CA LEU A 74 -39.22 2.02 -3.83
C LEU A 74 -38.50 2.85 -2.75
N PHE A 75 -37.79 3.89 -3.14
CA PHE A 75 -37.41 4.97 -2.23
C PHE A 75 -38.45 6.08 -2.33
N GLY A 76 -39.24 6.25 -1.26
CA GLY A 76 -40.14 7.38 -1.10
C GLY A 76 -39.41 8.56 -0.47
N THR A 77 -39.36 9.68 -1.18
CA THR A 77 -39.02 10.99 -0.61
C THR A 77 -40.29 11.63 -0.04
N LYS A 78 -40.22 12.13 1.20
CA LYS A 78 -41.24 13.04 1.75
C LYS A 78 -40.54 14.30 2.23
N GLY A 79 -40.95 15.41 1.62
CA GLY A 79 -40.57 16.76 1.98
C GLY A 79 -41.36 17.33 3.16
N ASP A 80 -40.94 18.54 3.50
CA ASP A 80 -41.16 19.31 4.72
C ASP A 80 -42.61 19.69 5.05
N ALA A 81 -42.84 19.93 6.34
CA ALA A 81 -43.79 20.93 6.84
C ALA A 81 -43.26 21.55 8.13
N ALA A 82 -43.11 22.88 8.11
CA ALA A 82 -42.75 23.73 9.22
C ALA A 82 -43.93 23.96 10.19
N SER A 83 -43.61 24.21 11.47
CA SER A 83 -44.40 25.12 12.32
C SER A 83 -43.55 25.67 13.46
N HIS A 84 -43.53 27.00 13.55
CA HIS A 84 -43.00 27.81 14.64
C HIS A 84 -43.72 27.55 15.98
N SER A 85 -42.99 27.64 17.10
CA SER A 85 -43.39 28.43 18.28
C SER A 85 -42.24 28.58 19.27
N LEU A 86 -42.01 29.83 19.68
CA LEU A 86 -41.12 30.28 20.75
C LEU A 86 -41.59 29.75 22.12
N THR A 87 -40.67 29.51 23.07
CA THR A 87 -40.47 30.35 24.28
C THR A 87 -39.55 29.69 25.31
N ASN A 88 -38.58 30.50 25.77
CA ASN A 88 -37.94 30.62 27.10
C ASN A 88 -37.76 29.41 28.03
N GLY A 89 -36.52 29.28 28.53
CA GLY A 89 -36.31 29.47 29.97
C GLY A 89 -35.39 28.47 30.68
N SER A 90 -34.23 28.99 31.07
CA SER A 90 -33.53 28.75 32.34
C SER A 90 -32.77 27.43 32.60
N GLN A 91 -31.45 27.60 32.73
CA GLN A 91 -30.56 27.13 33.82
C GLN A 91 -31.19 26.20 34.88
N THR A 92 -30.57 25.08 35.23
CA THR A 92 -29.51 24.93 36.27
C THR A 92 -29.14 23.45 36.51
N SER A 93 -27.83 23.17 36.47
CA SER A 93 -27.00 22.54 37.52
C SER A 93 -27.49 21.32 38.35
N LEU A 94 -26.71 20.23 38.24
CA LEU A 94 -26.22 19.30 39.27
C LEU A 94 -27.22 18.67 40.26
N THR A 95 -27.30 17.34 40.28
CA THR A 95 -26.60 16.49 41.27
C THR A 95 -26.80 14.99 41.02
N THR A 96 -25.77 14.26 41.42
CA THR A 96 -25.63 12.81 41.63
C THR A 96 -26.84 12.10 42.23
N ASP A 97 -27.12 10.88 41.75
CA ASP A 97 -27.39 9.77 42.67
C ASP A 97 -27.02 8.40 42.09
N THR A 98 -26.29 7.68 42.93
CA THR A 98 -25.91 6.27 42.82
C THR A 98 -27.11 5.36 43.05
N SER A 99 -27.29 4.33 42.22
CA SER A 99 -27.97 3.09 42.63
C SER A 99 -27.63 1.95 41.69
N THR A 100 -26.90 1.00 42.27
CA THR A 100 -26.74 -0.40 41.87
C THR A 100 -28.05 -1.07 41.46
N ASN A 101 -28.04 -1.86 40.37
CA ASN A 101 -28.76 -3.13 40.31
C ASN A 101 -28.21 -4.04 39.20
N VAL A 102 -27.64 -5.15 39.64
CA VAL A 102 -27.30 -6.35 38.86
C VAL A 102 -28.56 -7.21 38.73
N PRO A 103 -28.70 -7.97 37.63
CA PRO A 103 -29.10 -9.36 37.82
C PRO A 103 -28.15 -10.33 37.11
N SER A 104 -27.59 -11.22 37.92
CA SER A 104 -26.96 -12.48 37.56
C SER A 104 -28.04 -13.53 37.30
N VAL A 105 -27.90 -14.31 36.23
CA VAL A 105 -28.48 -15.65 36.13
C VAL A 105 -27.39 -16.61 35.63
N THR A 106 -27.31 -17.71 36.38
CA THR A 106 -26.31 -18.76 36.51
C THR A 106 -26.29 -19.81 35.39
N PRO A 107 -25.25 -20.67 35.34
CA PRO A 107 -24.89 -21.49 34.18
C PRO A 107 -25.52 -22.89 34.20
N PHE A 108 -25.62 -23.51 33.02
CA PHE A 108 -25.88 -24.93 32.87
C PHE A 108 -24.61 -25.67 32.44
N ALA A 109 -24.24 -26.67 33.24
CA ALA A 109 -23.29 -27.72 32.90
C ALA A 109 -23.92 -29.06 33.26
N THR A 110 -23.94 -30.02 32.34
CA THR A 110 -23.88 -31.46 32.65
C THR A 110 -23.32 -32.26 31.48
N SER A 111 -22.21 -32.92 31.77
CA SER A 111 -21.65 -34.18 31.26
C SER A 111 -22.39 -34.99 30.19
N SER A 112 -21.62 -35.53 29.23
CA SER A 112 -21.64 -36.96 28.88
C SER A 112 -20.29 -37.34 28.24
N SER A 113 -19.76 -38.49 28.65
CA SER A 113 -18.45 -39.01 28.31
C SER A 113 -18.55 -40.47 27.82
N ILE A 114 -17.56 -40.88 27.01
CA ILE A 114 -17.05 -42.25 26.74
C ILE A 114 -17.82 -43.10 25.67
N PRO A 115 -17.19 -44.00 24.85
CA PRO A 115 -15.81 -44.53 24.92
C PRO A 115 -14.91 -44.49 23.67
N SER A 116 -13.61 -44.52 23.96
CA SER A 116 -12.54 -45.12 23.15
C SER A 116 -12.65 -46.65 23.12
N ILE A 117 -12.36 -47.27 21.98
CA ILE A 117 -12.15 -48.71 21.85
C ILE A 117 -10.70 -48.95 21.37
N ALA A 118 -9.99 -49.80 22.11
CA ALA A 118 -8.67 -50.32 21.77
C ALA A 118 -8.76 -51.71 21.11
N ILE A 119 -7.96 -51.86 20.05
CA ILE A 119 -7.26 -53.02 19.44
C ILE A 119 -7.49 -54.42 20.05
N PRO A 120 -7.52 -55.45 19.18
CA PRO A 120 -6.73 -56.66 19.41
C PRO A 120 -5.72 -56.96 18.28
N THR A 121 -4.53 -57.37 18.73
CA THR A 121 -3.34 -57.80 17.99
C THR A 121 -3.43 -59.25 17.49
N THR A 122 -2.45 -59.59 16.65
CA THR A 122 -1.91 -60.93 16.27
C THR A 122 -2.51 -61.60 15.03
N THR A 123 -1.69 -61.77 13.97
CA THR A 123 -0.93 -63.02 13.69
C THR A 123 -0.12 -62.91 12.39
N THR A 124 1.19 -63.10 12.48
CA THR A 124 2.05 -63.72 11.44
C THR A 124 2.84 -64.80 12.17
N PRO A 125 3.04 -66.01 11.60
CA PRO A 125 4.24 -66.22 10.77
C PRO A 125 4.07 -67.33 9.70
N SER A 126 4.89 -67.28 8.63
CA SER A 126 5.63 -68.46 8.14
C SER A 126 6.63 -68.10 7.04
N THR A 127 7.86 -68.52 7.31
CA THR A 127 9.08 -68.53 6.51
C THR A 127 9.19 -69.80 5.68
N ILE A 128 9.64 -69.71 4.42
CA ILE A 128 10.33 -70.78 3.66
C ILE A 128 11.37 -70.07 2.78
N VAL A 129 12.64 -69.99 3.21
CA VAL A 129 13.82 -70.81 2.86
C VAL A 129 14.27 -70.72 1.39
N ALA A 130 15.49 -70.21 1.21
CA ALA A 130 16.28 -70.05 -0.02
C ALA A 130 16.94 -71.36 -0.51
N PRO A 131 17.66 -71.32 -1.64
CA PRO A 131 19.08 -71.66 -1.52
C PRO A 131 20.04 -70.69 -2.23
N SER A 132 21.25 -70.66 -1.66
CA SER A 132 22.44 -69.90 -2.03
C SER A 132 23.01 -70.19 -3.42
N ALA A 133 23.65 -69.17 -4.00
CA ALA A 133 24.93 -69.33 -4.71
C ALA A 133 25.79 -68.07 -4.46
N THR A 134 27.01 -68.27 -3.99
CA THR A 134 28.07 -67.26 -3.78
C THR A 134 29.13 -67.37 -4.92
N PRO A 135 30.10 -66.45 -5.06
CA PRO A 135 30.15 -65.43 -6.10
C PRO A 135 31.31 -65.63 -7.11
N PRO A 136 31.46 -64.73 -8.09
CA PRO A 136 32.78 -64.38 -8.61
C PRO A 136 33.15 -62.92 -8.29
N VAL A 137 34.32 -62.76 -7.68
CA VAL A 137 35.13 -61.52 -7.62
C VAL A 137 35.87 -61.44 -8.98
N THR A 138 35.88 -60.36 -9.76
CA THR A 138 36.74 -59.14 -9.72
C THR A 138 36.42 -58.40 -11.04
N GLU A 139 36.16 -57.08 -11.11
CA GLU A 139 37.10 -55.95 -11.25
C GLU A 139 36.32 -54.61 -11.28
N PRO A 140 36.94 -53.45 -10.95
CA PRO A 140 36.24 -52.19 -10.77
C PRO A 140 35.96 -51.48 -12.11
N MET A 141 34.68 -51.26 -12.43
CA MET A 141 34.28 -50.32 -13.47
C MET A 141 33.48 -49.15 -12.90
N THR A 142 33.96 -47.99 -13.29
CA THR A 142 33.60 -46.61 -12.95
C THR A 142 32.11 -46.30 -12.92
N SER A 143 31.77 -45.48 -11.93
CA SER A 143 30.50 -44.80 -11.65
C SER A 143 29.74 -44.28 -12.89
N THR A 144 28.48 -44.69 -13.00
CA THR A 144 27.29 -43.89 -13.35
C THR A 144 27.52 -42.60 -14.14
N SER A 145 27.17 -42.62 -15.43
CA SER A 145 26.86 -41.42 -16.21
C SER A 145 25.58 -40.78 -15.67
N ALA A 146 25.73 -39.60 -15.08
CA ALA A 146 24.67 -38.69 -14.67
C ALA A 146 23.80 -38.25 -15.88
N PRO A 147 22.56 -37.78 -15.65
CA PRO A 147 21.78 -37.11 -16.69
C PRO A 147 22.54 -35.89 -17.21
N SER A 148 22.47 -35.71 -18.53
CA SER A 148 22.97 -34.59 -19.33
C SER A 148 23.11 -33.28 -18.56
N MET A 149 24.33 -32.72 -18.57
CA MET A 149 24.58 -31.36 -18.09
C MET A 149 23.66 -30.37 -18.82
N SER A 150 22.99 -29.53 -18.03
CA SER A 150 22.28 -28.36 -18.51
C SER A 150 23.22 -27.46 -19.33
N PRO A 151 22.72 -26.75 -20.36
CA PRO A 151 23.53 -25.81 -21.12
C PRO A 151 24.17 -24.76 -20.19
N PRO A 152 25.39 -24.29 -20.50
CA PRO A 152 26.06 -23.27 -19.69
C PRO A 152 25.19 -22.01 -19.64
N LEU A 153 24.91 -21.55 -18.43
CA LEU A 153 24.12 -20.36 -18.18
C LEU A 153 24.83 -19.13 -18.75
N THR A 154 24.10 -18.30 -19.49
CA THR A 154 24.59 -16.97 -19.91
C THR A 154 24.78 -16.11 -18.66
N PRO A 155 26.00 -15.57 -18.39
CA PRO A 155 26.31 -14.84 -17.15
C PRO A 155 25.47 -13.59 -16.86
N ASN A 156 24.60 -13.20 -17.79
CA ASN A 156 23.90 -11.91 -17.81
C ASN A 156 22.37 -12.02 -17.65
N ILE A 157 21.79 -13.22 -17.51
CA ILE A 157 20.33 -13.33 -17.30
C ILE A 157 19.93 -12.54 -16.05
N GLY A 158 18.95 -11.66 -16.22
CA GLY A 158 18.41 -10.82 -15.17
C GLY A 158 19.36 -9.77 -14.59
N ARG A 159 20.50 -9.52 -15.24
CA ARG A 159 21.44 -8.46 -14.82
C ARG A 159 20.77 -7.10 -14.96
N ILE A 160 20.67 -6.38 -13.85
CA ILE A 160 20.24 -4.98 -13.85
C ILE A 160 21.30 -4.10 -14.54
N LEU A 161 20.84 -3.23 -15.43
CA LEU A 161 21.62 -2.30 -16.24
C LEU A 161 21.49 -0.90 -15.62
N ASP A 162 22.38 -0.61 -14.67
CA ASP A 162 22.49 0.66 -13.93
C ASP A 162 23.62 1.56 -14.46
N GLY A 163 24.18 1.22 -15.62
CA GLY A 163 25.33 1.92 -16.19
C GLY A 163 26.68 1.60 -15.54
N THR A 164 26.72 0.74 -14.52
CA THR A 164 27.97 0.28 -13.90
C THR A 164 28.43 -1.06 -14.49
N SER A 165 29.75 -1.29 -14.48
CA SER A 165 30.34 -2.61 -14.79
C SER A 165 30.47 -3.51 -13.57
N ARG A 166 30.04 -3.03 -12.39
CA ARG A 166 30.20 -3.74 -11.12
C ARG A 166 29.20 -4.89 -11.06
N THR A 167 29.68 -6.05 -10.65
CA THR A 167 28.86 -7.19 -10.23
C THR A 167 29.41 -7.64 -8.88
N LEU A 168 28.55 -7.82 -7.88
CA LEU A 168 28.97 -8.51 -6.67
C LEU A 168 29.21 -9.98 -6.99
N ALA A 169 30.24 -10.61 -6.41
CA ALA A 169 30.48 -12.05 -6.56
C ALA A 169 29.26 -12.90 -6.14
N THR A 170 28.39 -12.36 -5.26
CA THR A 170 27.15 -13.00 -4.84
C THR A 170 26.01 -12.91 -5.85
N GLU A 171 26.13 -12.08 -6.90
CA GLU A 171 25.14 -11.99 -7.99
C GLU A 171 25.23 -13.16 -8.98
N GLU A 172 26.34 -13.89 -8.96
CA GLU A 172 26.57 -15.03 -9.87
C GLU A 172 25.93 -16.32 -9.35
N THR A 173 25.61 -16.40 -8.06
CA THR A 173 24.96 -17.56 -7.44
C THR A 173 23.56 -17.18 -7.00
N ASN A 174 22.51 -17.74 -7.64
CA ASN A 174 21.15 -17.65 -7.13
C ASN A 174 20.95 -18.80 -6.14
N PRO A 175 21.10 -18.55 -4.83
CA PRO A 175 21.18 -19.65 -3.89
C PRO A 175 19.77 -20.23 -3.68
N THR A 176 19.72 -21.53 -3.43
CA THR A 176 18.48 -22.24 -3.03
C THR A 176 18.02 -21.83 -1.64
N SER A 177 18.89 -21.20 -0.83
CA SER A 177 18.55 -20.62 0.46
C SER A 177 19.51 -19.49 0.85
N PHE A 178 19.03 -18.54 1.65
CA PHE A 178 19.88 -17.49 2.23
C PHE A 178 20.33 -17.88 3.64
N PRO A 179 21.58 -17.52 4.04
CA PRO A 179 22.12 -17.92 5.33
C PRO A 179 21.29 -17.34 6.48
N ASP A 180 20.96 -18.18 7.46
CA ASP A 180 20.45 -17.71 8.75
C ASP A 180 21.64 -17.14 9.55
N ARG A 181 21.55 -15.84 9.84
CA ARG A 181 22.58 -15.11 10.58
C ARG A 181 22.41 -15.24 12.09
N GLY A 182 21.41 -15.99 12.56
CA GLY A 182 21.09 -16.14 13.98
C GLY A 182 20.53 -14.86 14.60
N CYS A 183 19.98 -13.96 13.77
CA CYS A 183 19.46 -12.70 14.24
C CYS A 183 18.25 -12.90 15.15
N LYS A 184 18.10 -12.04 16.16
CA LYS A 184 16.97 -11.97 17.06
C LYS A 184 16.01 -10.89 16.62
N LEU A 185 14.72 -11.16 16.70
CA LEU A 185 13.67 -10.17 16.42
C LEU A 185 13.82 -9.00 17.42
N PRO A 186 14.20 -7.79 16.97
CA PRO A 186 14.28 -6.63 17.84
C PRO A 186 12.89 -6.15 18.22
N ASN A 187 12.82 -5.29 19.24
CA ASN A 187 11.61 -4.52 19.51
C ASN A 187 11.67 -3.22 18.71
N TYR A 188 10.90 -3.12 17.63
CA TYR A 188 10.80 -1.88 16.86
C TYR A 188 9.94 -0.87 17.60
N ARG A 189 10.40 0.37 17.70
CA ARG A 189 9.71 1.43 18.44
C ARG A 189 9.67 2.70 17.62
N SER A 190 8.69 3.55 17.91
CA SER A 190 8.57 4.87 17.31
C SER A 190 8.18 5.89 18.36
N HIS A 191 9.05 6.88 18.52
CA HIS A 191 8.91 8.02 19.42
C HIS A 191 9.92 9.10 19.00
N ASP A 192 9.75 10.31 19.51
CA ASP A 192 10.61 11.47 19.26
C ASP A 192 10.80 11.76 17.76
N GLY A 193 9.75 11.50 16.95
CA GLY A 193 9.78 11.69 15.50
C GLY A 193 10.75 10.76 14.76
N GLN A 194 11.14 9.62 15.35
CA GLN A 194 12.09 8.66 14.79
C GLN A 194 11.59 7.21 14.92
N VAL A 195 12.14 6.34 14.07
CA VAL A 195 12.01 4.90 14.21
C VAL A 195 13.26 4.36 14.91
N PHE A 196 13.07 3.51 15.90
CA PHE A 196 14.12 2.90 16.70
C PHE A 196 14.09 1.38 16.59
N ILE A 197 15.27 0.80 16.56
CA ILE A 197 15.51 -0.63 16.64
C ILE A 197 16.07 -0.91 18.02
N GLN A 198 15.24 -1.43 18.92
CA GLN A 198 15.66 -1.77 20.27
C GLN A 198 16.16 -3.21 20.31
N ASN A 199 17.41 -3.40 20.72
CA ASN A 199 17.93 -4.73 21.01
C ASN A 199 17.19 -5.30 22.24
N SER A 200 16.39 -6.34 22.04
CA SER A 200 15.55 -6.95 23.08
C SER A 200 16.33 -7.48 24.29
N ALA A 201 17.62 -7.79 24.14
CA ALA A 201 18.46 -8.29 25.23
C ALA A 201 19.11 -7.16 26.05
N SER A 202 19.58 -6.09 25.40
CA SER A 202 20.29 -4.99 26.08
C SER A 202 19.42 -3.77 26.39
N GLY A 203 18.28 -3.63 25.73
CA GLY A 203 17.41 -2.44 25.80
C GLY A 203 17.96 -1.22 25.05
N VAL A 204 19.12 -1.34 24.37
CA VAL A 204 19.73 -0.23 23.62
C VAL A 204 18.93 0.04 22.35
N GLU A 205 18.59 1.31 22.13
CA GLU A 205 17.87 1.79 20.94
C GLU A 205 18.82 2.40 19.92
N THR A 206 18.66 2.00 18.66
CA THR A 206 19.37 2.60 17.53
C THR A 206 18.37 3.28 16.60
N PRO A 207 18.45 4.61 16.38
CA PRO A 207 17.57 5.27 15.43
C PRO A 207 17.90 4.86 14.00
N VAL A 208 16.87 4.79 13.16
CA VAL A 208 16.97 4.46 11.74
C VAL A 208 16.03 5.36 10.94
N ALA A 209 16.54 5.91 9.85
CA ALA A 209 15.71 6.53 8.81
C ALA A 209 15.40 5.52 7.70
N ILE A 210 14.26 5.68 7.05
CA ILE A 210 13.77 4.81 6.00
C ILE A 210 14.00 5.46 4.64
N LYS A 211 14.93 4.90 3.86
CA LYS A 211 14.98 5.10 2.42
C LYS A 211 14.44 3.84 1.77
N GLY A 212 13.15 3.84 1.47
CA GLY A 212 12.41 2.67 1.03
C GLY A 212 11.98 2.71 -0.43
N ILE A 213 11.63 1.53 -0.95
CA ILE A 213 10.91 1.38 -2.23
C ILE A 213 9.66 0.52 -2.04
N ASN A 214 8.61 0.82 -2.79
CA ASN A 214 7.46 -0.07 -2.95
C ASN A 214 7.76 -1.11 -4.05
N TRP A 215 7.44 -2.38 -3.79
CA TRP A 215 7.55 -3.48 -4.77
C TRP A 215 6.25 -4.28 -4.80
N PHE A 216 5.37 -3.95 -5.74
CA PHE A 216 4.01 -4.51 -5.80
C PHE A 216 3.91 -5.76 -6.68
N GLY A 217 2.76 -6.44 -6.58
CA GLY A 217 2.40 -7.63 -7.36
C GLY A 217 1.66 -8.68 -6.53
N LEU A 218 1.98 -8.77 -5.24
CA LEU A 218 1.33 -9.67 -4.28
C LEU A 218 -0.09 -9.23 -3.90
N ASP A 219 -0.40 -7.95 -4.02
CA ASP A 219 -1.73 -7.34 -3.88
C ASP A 219 -2.68 -7.68 -5.05
N THR A 220 -2.12 -8.11 -6.17
CA THR A 220 -2.83 -8.30 -7.45
C THR A 220 -3.38 -9.71 -7.61
N ALA A 221 -4.09 -9.96 -8.72
CA ALA A 221 -4.57 -11.30 -9.06
C ALA A 221 -3.45 -12.33 -9.27
N GLU A 222 -2.25 -11.85 -9.59
CA GLU A 222 -1.08 -12.70 -9.81
C GLU A 222 -0.50 -13.25 -8.51
N ASN A 223 -0.79 -12.60 -7.38
CA ASN A 223 -0.35 -13.01 -6.04
C ASN A 223 1.16 -13.29 -5.95
N VAL A 224 1.98 -12.54 -6.67
CA VAL A 224 3.45 -12.70 -6.68
C VAL A 224 4.08 -11.36 -7.05
N PRO A 225 5.22 -10.95 -6.46
CA PRO A 225 5.87 -9.71 -6.86
C PRO A 225 6.30 -9.78 -8.32
N PHE A 226 6.20 -8.66 -9.03
CA PHE A 226 6.59 -8.62 -10.43
C PHE A 226 8.12 -8.57 -10.57
N GLY A 227 8.58 -8.92 -11.77
CA GLY A 227 9.97 -8.83 -12.21
C GLY A 227 10.76 -10.13 -12.13
N LEU A 228 10.29 -11.16 -11.43
CA LEU A 228 11.12 -12.34 -11.11
C LEU A 228 11.24 -13.40 -12.23
N TRP A 229 10.73 -13.13 -13.43
CA TRP A 229 10.66 -14.07 -14.58
C TRP A 229 11.93 -14.14 -15.43
N ALA A 230 13.08 -13.68 -14.90
CA ALA A 230 14.35 -13.51 -15.62
C ALA A 230 14.58 -14.50 -16.78
N ASN A 231 14.81 -13.98 -17.97
CA ASN A 231 15.15 -14.74 -19.17
C ASN A 231 16.10 -13.93 -20.06
N ASP A 232 16.41 -14.40 -21.26
CA ASP A 232 17.34 -13.71 -22.17
C ASP A 232 16.82 -12.36 -22.70
N GLN A 233 15.52 -12.05 -22.54
CA GLN A 233 14.88 -10.84 -23.04
C GLN A 233 14.61 -9.81 -21.95
N ASN A 234 14.13 -10.24 -20.79
CA ASN A 234 13.67 -9.36 -19.71
C ASN A 234 13.57 -10.08 -18.36
N GLY A 235 13.17 -9.34 -17.32
CA GLY A 235 13.01 -9.85 -15.97
C GLY A 235 14.33 -9.95 -15.23
N THR A 236 14.28 -9.95 -13.90
CA THR A 236 15.42 -9.99 -13.01
C THR A 236 15.24 -11.07 -11.92
N THR A 237 16.18 -11.16 -10.99
CA THR A 237 16.12 -12.08 -9.86
C THR A 237 16.14 -11.30 -8.55
N ILE A 238 15.66 -11.92 -7.48
CA ILE A 238 15.72 -11.32 -6.14
C ILE A 238 17.15 -10.91 -5.74
N VAL A 239 18.15 -11.67 -6.20
CA VAL A 239 19.57 -11.42 -5.91
C VAL A 239 20.09 -10.15 -6.57
N ARG A 240 19.68 -9.93 -7.82
CA ARG A 240 20.06 -8.75 -8.59
C ARG A 240 19.36 -7.50 -8.06
N LEU A 241 18.10 -7.61 -7.67
CA LEU A 241 17.34 -6.51 -7.04
C LEU A 241 18.01 -6.00 -5.75
N PHE A 242 18.34 -6.88 -4.79
CA PHE A 242 19.01 -6.39 -3.57
C PHE A 242 20.40 -5.83 -3.88
N SER A 243 21.12 -6.39 -4.87
CA SER A 243 22.51 -5.99 -5.13
C SER A 243 22.59 -4.57 -5.65
N VAL A 244 21.81 -4.23 -6.68
CA VAL A 244 21.84 -2.89 -7.26
C VAL A 244 21.21 -1.89 -6.30
N PHE A 245 19.93 -2.03 -5.98
CA PHE A 245 19.19 -0.98 -5.28
C PHE A 245 19.63 -0.78 -3.82
N PHE A 246 20.03 -1.85 -3.11
CA PHE A 246 20.23 -1.77 -1.65
C PHE A 246 21.70 -1.77 -1.23
N ILE A 247 22.62 -2.21 -2.11
CA ILE A 247 24.04 -2.35 -1.76
C ILE A 247 24.93 -1.47 -2.63
N LEU A 248 24.72 -1.47 -3.95
CA LEU A 248 25.70 -0.92 -4.88
C LEU A 248 25.47 0.55 -5.25
N THR A 249 24.22 0.97 -5.46
CA THR A 249 23.94 2.28 -6.06
C THR A 249 23.30 3.28 -5.11
N MET A 250 22.24 2.89 -4.39
CA MET A 250 21.34 3.89 -3.77
C MET A 250 21.00 3.68 -2.30
N PHE A 251 21.61 2.68 -1.64
CA PHE A 251 21.47 2.44 -0.20
C PHE A 251 20.02 2.41 0.32
N PHE A 252 19.06 1.95 -0.50
CA PHE A 252 17.74 1.62 0.01
C PHE A 252 17.90 0.62 1.16
N ASN A 253 17.11 0.76 2.22
CA ASN A 253 17.21 -0.08 3.43
C ASN A 253 15.89 -0.73 3.85
N SER A 254 14.80 -0.47 3.11
CA SER A 254 13.48 -1.04 3.37
C SER A 254 12.70 -1.28 2.08
N ILE A 255 11.81 -2.28 2.11
CA ILE A 255 10.78 -2.52 1.09
C ILE A 255 9.41 -2.45 1.76
N ARG A 256 8.51 -1.65 1.21
CA ARG A 256 7.06 -1.78 1.48
C ARG A 256 6.50 -2.77 0.47
N LEU A 257 5.85 -3.82 0.97
CA LEU A 257 5.40 -4.97 0.20
C LEU A 257 3.87 -5.03 0.21
N PRO A 258 3.20 -4.48 -0.81
CA PRO A 258 1.75 -4.56 -0.99
C PRO A 258 1.24 -6.01 -1.03
N LEU A 259 0.26 -6.31 -0.18
CA LEU A 259 -0.42 -7.61 -0.08
C LEU A 259 -1.94 -7.45 -0.27
N ASN A 260 -2.66 -8.57 -0.39
CA ASN A 260 -4.11 -8.55 -0.34
C ASN A 260 -4.70 -9.55 0.68
N VAL A 261 -5.76 -9.13 1.38
CA VAL A 261 -6.42 -9.90 2.45
C VAL A 261 -6.90 -11.26 1.94
N ARG A 262 -7.54 -11.31 0.77
CA ARG A 262 -8.03 -12.57 0.18
C ARG A 262 -6.90 -13.57 -0.10
N GLY A 263 -5.77 -13.12 -0.62
CA GLY A 263 -4.59 -13.92 -0.93
C GLY A 263 -3.95 -14.50 0.34
N ILE A 264 -3.82 -13.66 1.38
CA ILE A 264 -3.34 -14.07 2.70
C ILE A 264 -4.22 -15.18 3.29
N LEU A 265 -5.55 -15.00 3.26
CA LEU A 265 -6.48 -15.96 3.86
C LEU A 265 -6.62 -17.26 3.07
N ALA A 266 -6.62 -17.16 1.74
CA ALA A 266 -6.64 -18.34 0.87
C ALA A 266 -5.34 -19.14 1.00
N ASN A 267 -4.21 -18.44 1.17
CA ASN A 267 -2.87 -18.99 1.30
C ASN A 267 -2.52 -20.06 0.25
N GLY A 268 -3.11 -19.95 -0.95
CA GLY A 268 -2.88 -20.85 -2.07
C GLY A 268 -1.54 -20.58 -2.76
N PRO A 269 -1.15 -21.42 -3.74
CA PRO A 269 0.07 -21.21 -4.52
C PRO A 269 0.01 -19.89 -5.28
N THR A 270 1.18 -19.27 -5.43
CA THR A 270 1.35 -18.01 -6.19
C THR A 270 1.62 -18.29 -7.67
N ASN A 271 1.49 -17.30 -8.55
CA ASN A 271 1.68 -17.53 -9.99
C ASN A 271 3.14 -17.84 -10.33
N GLU A 272 3.46 -19.13 -10.47
CA GLU A 272 4.79 -19.62 -10.84
C GLU A 272 5.23 -19.17 -12.24
N ASN A 273 4.29 -18.85 -13.15
CA ASN A 273 4.65 -18.40 -14.50
C ASN A 273 5.34 -17.03 -14.53
N LEU A 274 5.25 -16.26 -13.45
CA LEU A 274 5.91 -14.95 -13.32
C LEU A 274 7.22 -15.02 -12.52
N VAL A 275 7.69 -16.23 -12.22
CA VAL A 275 8.96 -16.45 -11.52
C VAL A 275 9.77 -17.48 -12.27
N ASN A 276 11.00 -17.12 -12.61
CA ASN A 276 11.95 -18.10 -13.10
C ASN A 276 12.51 -18.87 -11.90
N THR A 277 11.90 -20.02 -11.58
CA THR A 277 12.27 -20.84 -10.41
C THR A 277 13.67 -21.43 -10.49
N TYR A 278 14.24 -21.59 -11.69
CA TYR A 278 15.64 -21.96 -11.85
C TYR A 278 16.58 -20.85 -11.39
N TRP A 279 16.24 -19.59 -11.72
CA TRP A 279 17.04 -18.40 -11.41
C TRP A 279 16.65 -17.73 -10.08
N SER A 280 15.55 -18.13 -9.46
CA SER A 280 15.10 -17.70 -8.13
C SER A 280 14.67 -18.90 -7.26
N PRO A 281 15.52 -19.93 -7.08
CA PRO A 281 15.13 -21.19 -6.44
C PRO A 281 14.86 -21.07 -4.93
N SER A 282 15.20 -19.94 -4.32
CA SER A 282 14.92 -19.63 -2.92
C SER A 282 13.50 -19.10 -2.68
N VAL A 283 12.77 -18.71 -3.72
CA VAL A 283 11.40 -18.19 -3.59
C VAL A 283 10.43 -19.36 -3.49
N ASN A 284 9.70 -19.46 -2.37
CA ASN A 284 8.77 -20.55 -2.11
C ASN A 284 7.37 -20.21 -2.60
N LEU A 285 7.01 -20.69 -3.79
CA LEU A 285 5.73 -20.38 -4.46
C LEU A 285 4.56 -21.28 -4.04
N THR A 286 4.77 -22.21 -3.09
CA THR A 286 3.78 -23.21 -2.68
C THR A 286 2.54 -22.59 -2.04
N THR A 287 2.73 -21.48 -1.34
CA THR A 287 1.66 -20.76 -0.62
C THR A 287 1.97 -19.27 -0.64
N TYR A 288 0.93 -18.41 -0.61
CA TYR A 288 1.06 -16.95 -0.53
C TYR A 288 2.01 -16.51 0.59
N LEU A 289 1.78 -17.02 1.81
CA LEU A 289 2.62 -16.70 2.98
C LEU A 289 4.01 -17.34 2.89
N GLY A 290 4.15 -18.47 2.19
CA GLY A 290 5.45 -19.05 1.85
C GLY A 290 6.27 -18.14 0.93
N THR A 291 5.62 -17.53 -0.07
CA THR A 291 6.25 -16.56 -0.98
C THR A 291 6.72 -15.35 -0.19
N VAL A 292 5.82 -14.73 0.58
CA VAL A 292 6.15 -13.59 1.47
C VAL A 292 7.31 -13.94 2.42
N SER A 293 7.22 -15.07 3.13
CA SER A 293 8.25 -15.54 4.07
C SER A 293 9.62 -15.70 3.40
N SER A 294 9.67 -16.29 2.21
CA SER A 294 10.93 -16.49 1.48
C SER A 294 11.58 -15.18 1.02
N ILE A 295 10.76 -14.20 0.61
CA ILE A 295 11.23 -12.85 0.24
C ILE A 295 11.77 -12.13 1.48
N VAL A 296 11.00 -12.13 2.58
CA VAL A 296 11.42 -11.49 3.85
C VAL A 296 12.76 -12.06 4.31
N HIS A 297 12.92 -13.39 4.31
CA HIS A 297 14.17 -14.07 4.70
C HIS A 297 15.33 -13.69 3.79
N ALA A 298 15.10 -13.59 2.46
CA ALA A 298 16.12 -13.20 1.51
C ALA A 298 16.68 -11.80 1.80
N PHE A 299 15.81 -10.80 1.98
CA PHE A 299 16.21 -9.42 2.29
C PHE A 299 16.79 -9.29 3.70
N GLY A 300 16.28 -10.05 4.67
CA GLY A 300 16.81 -10.09 6.04
C GLY A 300 18.26 -10.56 6.10
N SER A 301 18.67 -11.47 5.22
CA SER A 301 20.07 -11.91 5.12
C SER A 301 21.05 -10.76 4.82
N ARG A 302 20.56 -9.66 4.23
CA ARG A 302 21.33 -8.45 3.88
C ARG A 302 21.02 -7.24 4.76
N GLY A 303 20.27 -7.40 5.85
CA GLY A 303 19.93 -6.29 6.75
C GLY A 303 19.00 -5.26 6.11
N ILE A 304 18.13 -5.72 5.20
CA ILE A 304 17.10 -4.91 4.55
C ILE A 304 15.77 -5.26 5.21
N SER A 305 15.06 -4.24 5.65
CA SER A 305 13.77 -4.41 6.32
C SER A 305 12.61 -4.56 5.34
N ILE A 306 11.52 -5.18 5.80
CA ILE A 306 10.26 -5.29 5.07
C ILE A 306 9.15 -4.69 5.92
N LEU A 307 8.40 -3.75 5.35
CA LEU A 307 7.08 -3.32 5.82
C LEU A 307 6.02 -4.10 5.03
N LEU A 308 5.22 -4.89 5.74
CA LEU A 308 4.08 -5.57 5.12
C LEU A 308 2.95 -4.56 4.98
N ASP A 309 2.24 -4.57 3.86
CA ASP A 309 1.12 -3.64 3.64
C ASP A 309 -0.17 -4.38 3.30
N LEU A 310 -1.24 -4.14 4.07
CA LEU A 310 -2.58 -4.57 3.69
C LEU A 310 -3.14 -3.64 2.60
N HIS A 311 -2.63 -3.84 1.38
CA HIS A 311 -2.90 -2.97 0.25
C HIS A 311 -4.38 -3.04 -0.17
N TYR A 312 -4.79 -4.24 -0.60
CA TYR A 312 -6.14 -4.50 -1.09
C TYR A 312 -6.90 -5.50 -0.22
N LEU A 313 -8.22 -5.37 -0.17
CA LEU A 313 -9.08 -6.40 0.41
C LEU A 313 -9.08 -7.65 -0.48
N SER A 314 -9.03 -7.43 -1.79
CA SER A 314 -8.83 -8.48 -2.78
C SER A 314 -8.30 -7.91 -4.10
N PRO A 315 -7.82 -8.74 -5.04
CA PRO A 315 -7.41 -8.32 -6.38
C PRO A 315 -8.42 -7.47 -7.18
N THR A 316 -9.69 -7.48 -6.79
CA THR A 316 -10.77 -6.72 -7.44
C THR A 316 -11.44 -5.70 -6.52
N ASP A 317 -10.93 -5.56 -5.29
CA ASP A 317 -11.47 -4.66 -4.28
C ASP A 317 -10.30 -3.99 -3.56
N LYS A 318 -9.99 -2.76 -4.00
CA LYS A 318 -8.94 -1.94 -3.38
C LYS A 318 -9.23 -1.66 -1.90
N GLY A 319 -10.51 -1.64 -1.52
CA GLY A 319 -10.98 -1.32 -0.18
C GLY A 319 -10.81 0.17 0.12
N ASP A 320 -11.93 0.89 0.08
CA ASP A 320 -12.00 2.29 0.53
C ASP A 320 -11.84 2.46 2.04
N ALA A 321 -12.01 1.35 2.77
CA ALA A 321 -11.74 1.14 4.19
C ALA A 321 -11.08 -0.25 4.38
N TRP A 322 -10.78 -0.63 5.63
CA TRP A 322 -10.22 -1.94 5.97
C TRP A 322 -11.24 -3.09 5.93
N PHE A 323 -12.43 -2.84 5.40
CA PHE A 323 -13.49 -3.80 5.17
C PHE A 323 -14.38 -3.35 4.01
N SER A 324 -15.15 -4.28 3.48
CA SER A 324 -16.19 -4.05 2.48
C SER A 324 -17.37 -5.00 2.72
N ALA A 325 -18.41 -4.90 1.90
CA ALA A 325 -19.55 -5.81 1.98
C ALA A 325 -19.16 -7.28 1.72
N THR A 326 -18.12 -7.53 0.92
CA THR A 326 -17.65 -8.87 0.57
C THR A 326 -16.43 -9.31 1.38
N THR A 327 -15.70 -8.36 1.97
CA THR A 327 -14.56 -8.62 2.86
C THR A 327 -14.81 -7.94 4.20
N PRO A 328 -15.53 -8.58 5.15
CA PRO A 328 -15.81 -7.98 6.45
C PRO A 328 -14.52 -7.76 7.26
N GLU A 329 -14.53 -6.85 8.24
CA GLU A 329 -13.38 -6.54 9.11
C GLU A 329 -12.74 -7.79 9.73
N SER A 330 -13.54 -8.81 10.06
CA SER A 330 -13.05 -10.08 10.58
C SER A 330 -12.02 -10.76 9.66
N ASN A 331 -12.13 -10.57 8.34
CA ASN A 331 -11.17 -11.10 7.38
C ASN A 331 -9.84 -10.36 7.46
N SER A 332 -9.86 -9.03 7.55
CA SER A 332 -8.64 -8.22 7.74
C SER A 332 -7.96 -8.60 9.06
N LEU A 333 -8.72 -8.77 10.14
CA LEU A 333 -8.18 -9.24 11.43
C LEU A 333 -7.58 -10.65 11.35
N ALA A 334 -8.21 -11.56 10.61
CA ALA A 334 -7.70 -12.91 10.40
C ALA A 334 -6.43 -12.93 9.51
N ALA A 335 -6.33 -12.02 8.54
CA ALA A 335 -5.12 -11.86 7.73
C ALA A 335 -3.95 -11.34 8.58
N ILE A 336 -4.21 -10.38 9.47
CA ILE A 336 -3.22 -9.92 10.47
C ILE A 336 -2.75 -11.07 11.36
N ASP A 337 -3.68 -11.88 11.88
CA ASP A 337 -3.34 -13.05 12.69
C ASP A 337 -2.46 -14.05 11.90
N ALA A 338 -2.76 -14.29 10.62
CA ALA A 338 -1.98 -15.19 9.76
C ALA A 338 -0.56 -14.67 9.45
N LEU A 339 -0.42 -13.37 9.13
CA LEU A 339 0.87 -12.72 8.92
C LEU A 339 1.72 -12.76 10.19
N ALA A 340 1.19 -12.30 11.32
CA ALA A 340 1.93 -12.25 12.58
C ALA A 340 2.32 -13.66 13.06
N THR A 341 1.44 -14.66 12.91
CA THR A 341 1.76 -16.06 13.26
C THR A 341 2.92 -16.61 12.42
N THR A 342 2.99 -16.23 11.14
CA THR A 342 4.01 -16.75 10.21
C THR A 342 5.34 -16.01 10.33
N LEU A 343 5.30 -14.70 10.57
CA LEU A 343 6.44 -13.80 10.39
C LEU A 343 6.92 -13.14 11.68
N CYS A 344 6.21 -13.22 12.81
CA CYS A 344 6.72 -12.71 14.09
C CYS A 344 7.68 -13.72 14.74
N ASN A 345 8.90 -13.82 14.22
CA ASN A 345 9.94 -14.70 14.75
C ASN A 345 11.34 -14.25 14.31
N ASP A 346 12.37 -14.78 14.97
CA ASP A 346 13.79 -14.49 14.72
C ASP A 346 14.23 -14.65 13.25
N ARG A 347 13.64 -15.62 12.53
CA ARG A 347 13.98 -15.84 11.11
C ARG A 347 13.53 -14.67 10.21
N HIS A 348 12.49 -13.97 10.62
CA HIS A 348 11.92 -12.81 9.93
C HIS A 348 12.12 -11.55 10.76
N TRP A 349 13.25 -11.47 11.47
CA TRP A 349 13.59 -10.36 12.36
C TRP A 349 13.47 -8.99 11.71
N ASN A 350 13.62 -8.92 10.37
CA ASN A 350 13.62 -7.71 9.56
C ASN A 350 12.21 -7.23 9.15
N VAL A 351 11.13 -7.87 9.62
CA VAL A 351 9.78 -7.33 9.45
C VAL A 351 9.56 -6.20 10.45
N LEU A 352 9.43 -4.96 9.95
CA LEU A 352 9.19 -3.77 10.80
C LEU A 352 7.83 -3.83 11.48
N GLY A 353 6.84 -4.34 10.74
CA GLY A 353 5.46 -4.41 11.18
C GLY A 353 4.51 -4.39 9.99
N LEU A 354 3.37 -3.74 10.21
CA LEU A 354 2.25 -3.73 9.27
C LEU A 354 1.78 -2.31 9.00
N ASP A 355 1.68 -1.98 7.73
CA ASP A 355 0.84 -0.91 7.21
C ASP A 355 -0.61 -1.38 7.23
N LEU A 356 -1.39 -0.76 8.13
CA LEU A 356 -2.65 -1.36 8.59
C LEU A 356 -3.72 -1.42 7.49
N LYS A 357 -3.71 -0.47 6.57
CA LYS A 357 -4.54 -0.44 5.37
C LYS A 357 -4.03 0.66 4.44
N ASN A 358 -3.74 0.30 3.19
CA ASN A 358 -3.41 1.26 2.15
C ASN A 358 -4.57 2.19 1.82
N GLU A 359 -4.30 3.48 1.77
CA GLU A 359 -5.15 4.52 1.22
C GLU A 359 -6.63 4.45 1.62
N PRO A 360 -7.03 4.53 2.90
CA PRO A 360 -8.41 4.82 3.21
C PRO A 360 -8.83 6.16 2.57
N TRP A 361 -9.95 6.19 1.84
CA TRP A 361 -10.43 7.44 1.21
C TRP A 361 -11.89 7.74 1.53
N ASP A 362 -12.74 6.72 1.65
CA ASP A 362 -14.16 6.88 2.03
C ASP A 362 -14.39 6.58 3.52
N THR A 363 -13.46 7.02 4.36
CA THR A 363 -13.48 6.87 5.81
C THR A 363 -13.59 8.22 6.52
N THR A 364 -13.85 8.20 7.82
CA THR A 364 -13.85 9.38 8.69
C THR A 364 -12.69 9.28 9.68
N TRP A 365 -12.49 10.33 10.49
CA TRP A 365 -11.53 10.33 11.58
C TRP A 365 -12.09 11.05 12.80
N GLY A 366 -12.25 10.32 13.91
CA GLY A 366 -12.60 10.86 15.22
C GLY A 366 -14.10 10.94 15.55
N ASP A 367 -14.98 10.45 14.67
CA ASP A 367 -16.44 10.43 14.92
C ASP A 367 -16.93 9.15 15.62
N ASN A 368 -16.05 8.17 15.84
CA ASN A 368 -16.33 6.83 16.36
C ASN A 368 -17.42 6.07 15.58
N GLY A 369 -17.66 6.44 14.33
CA GLY A 369 -18.57 5.74 13.43
C GLY A 369 -17.97 4.44 12.91
N ALA A 370 -18.78 3.66 12.18
CA ALA A 370 -18.35 2.38 11.62
C ALA A 370 -17.19 2.50 10.61
N ARG A 371 -16.98 3.69 10.02
CA ARG A 371 -15.89 3.97 9.08
C ARG A 371 -14.84 4.93 9.66
N ASP A 372 -14.84 5.13 10.98
CA ASP A 372 -13.79 5.93 11.63
C ASP A 372 -12.47 5.18 11.57
N PHE A 373 -11.55 5.63 10.72
CA PHE A 373 -10.27 4.94 10.58
C PHE A 373 -9.40 5.05 11.83
N LYS A 374 -9.61 6.02 12.72
CA LYS A 374 -8.96 6.00 14.04
C LYS A 374 -9.34 4.75 14.83
N VAL A 375 -10.62 4.37 14.82
CA VAL A 375 -11.12 3.14 15.48
C VAL A 375 -10.63 1.90 14.76
N GLY A 376 -10.65 1.91 13.42
CA GLY A 376 -10.10 0.85 12.58
C GLY A 376 -8.63 0.59 12.87
N ALA A 377 -7.80 1.63 12.80
CA ALA A 377 -6.36 1.58 13.06
C ALA A 377 -6.05 1.07 14.49
N ALA A 378 -6.80 1.53 15.51
CA ALA A 378 -6.66 0.99 16.86
C ALA A 378 -6.98 -0.51 16.92
N THR A 379 -8.05 -0.93 16.24
CA THR A 379 -8.52 -2.32 16.21
C THR A 379 -7.52 -3.25 15.51
N LEU A 380 -7.06 -2.86 14.31
CA LEU A 380 -6.09 -3.61 13.52
C LEU A 380 -4.71 -3.62 14.20
N GLY A 381 -4.24 -2.46 14.66
CA GLY A 381 -2.96 -2.31 15.34
C GLY A 381 -2.89 -3.11 16.64
N ASN A 382 -3.93 -3.07 17.48
CA ASN A 382 -3.96 -3.85 18.72
C ASN A 382 -4.10 -5.35 18.45
N ARG A 383 -4.79 -5.77 17.38
CA ARG A 383 -4.82 -7.18 16.96
C ARG A 383 -3.42 -7.67 16.60
N MET A 384 -2.69 -6.89 15.80
CA MET A 384 -1.31 -7.18 15.43
C MET A 384 -0.40 -7.24 16.66
N LEU A 385 -0.42 -6.21 17.51
CA LEU A 385 0.47 -6.11 18.67
C LEU A 385 0.22 -7.17 19.73
N LYS A 386 -1.01 -7.69 19.83
CA LYS A 386 -1.33 -8.85 20.68
C LYS A 386 -0.60 -10.12 20.23
N ARG A 387 -0.32 -10.26 18.93
CA ARG A 387 0.44 -11.40 18.36
C ARG A 387 1.93 -11.11 18.29
N CYS A 388 2.30 -9.89 17.90
CA CYS A 388 3.67 -9.46 17.75
C CYS A 388 3.90 -8.10 18.41
N PRO A 389 4.21 -8.07 19.71
CA PRO A 389 4.45 -6.81 20.43
C PRO A 389 5.75 -6.11 19.97
N GLN A 390 6.57 -6.77 19.14
CA GLN A 390 7.81 -6.24 18.60
C GLN A 390 7.63 -5.37 17.35
N TRP A 391 6.51 -5.50 16.64
CA TRP A 391 6.23 -4.77 15.40
C TRP A 391 5.75 -3.33 15.63
N LEU A 392 5.78 -2.53 14.57
CA LEU A 392 5.20 -1.19 14.44
C LEU A 392 3.89 -1.25 13.64
N ALA A 393 2.96 -0.37 13.99
CA ALA A 393 1.75 -0.10 13.23
C ALA A 393 1.98 1.16 12.40
N PHE A 394 2.06 0.99 11.08
CA PHE A 394 2.07 2.10 10.12
C PHE A 394 0.61 2.50 9.85
N VAL A 395 0.31 3.79 10.03
CA VAL A 395 -1.04 4.33 10.02
C VAL A 395 -1.09 5.47 9.02
N GLU A 396 -1.70 5.21 7.88
CA GLU A 396 -2.01 6.22 6.87
C GLU A 396 -3.18 7.13 7.34
N GLY A 397 -3.55 8.09 6.50
CA GLY A 397 -4.68 8.99 6.68
C GLY A 397 -5.99 8.49 6.05
N ASN A 398 -6.99 9.37 6.02
CA ASN A 398 -8.14 9.24 5.14
C ASN A 398 -7.97 10.15 3.91
N ALA A 399 -9.06 10.49 3.22
CA ALA A 399 -9.06 11.66 2.34
C ALA A 399 -10.36 12.43 2.38
N LYS A 400 -10.24 13.77 2.44
CA LYS A 400 -11.36 14.70 2.49
C LYS A 400 -11.07 15.98 1.68
N PRO A 401 -12.12 16.75 1.35
CA PRO A 401 -11.93 18.09 0.82
C PRO A 401 -11.47 19.04 1.93
N HIS A 402 -10.49 19.87 1.62
CA HIS A 402 -9.88 20.82 2.52
C HIS A 402 -9.69 22.18 1.84
N THR A 403 -9.41 23.18 2.67
CA THR A 403 -9.03 24.49 2.17
C THR A 403 -7.83 24.99 2.95
N ILE A 404 -6.82 25.47 2.23
CA ILE A 404 -5.57 25.99 2.78
C ILE A 404 -5.32 27.40 2.23
N ASP A 405 -4.82 28.29 3.09
CA ASP A 405 -4.37 29.61 2.69
C ASP A 405 -2.84 29.61 2.60
N ILE A 406 -2.29 29.69 1.39
CA ILE A 406 -0.84 29.72 1.12
C ILE A 406 -0.47 31.10 0.61
N LYS A 407 0.34 31.84 1.36
CA LYS A 407 0.83 33.19 1.00
C LYS A 407 -0.30 34.17 0.62
N GLY A 408 -1.45 34.08 1.28
CA GLY A 408 -2.60 34.96 1.05
C GLY A 408 -3.50 34.54 -0.13
N GLN A 409 -3.21 33.41 -0.77
CA GLN A 409 -4.08 32.79 -1.75
C GLN A 409 -4.75 31.56 -1.14
N ARG A 410 -6.08 31.49 -1.27
CA ARG A 410 -6.89 30.38 -0.81
C ARG A 410 -6.97 29.29 -1.88
N PHE A 411 -6.70 28.05 -1.49
CA PHE A 411 -6.79 26.88 -2.35
C PHE A 411 -7.72 25.85 -1.75
N GLU A 412 -8.70 25.41 -2.54
CA GLU A 412 -9.47 24.20 -2.26
C GLU A 412 -8.77 23.00 -2.88
N TYR A 413 -8.67 21.92 -2.12
CA TYR A 413 -8.02 20.70 -2.55
C TYR A 413 -8.67 19.48 -1.90
N TYR A 414 -8.36 18.30 -2.42
CA TYR A 414 -8.73 17.04 -1.80
C TYR A 414 -7.45 16.33 -1.40
N ASP A 415 -7.42 15.74 -0.21
CA ASP A 415 -6.22 15.01 0.23
C ASP A 415 -5.86 13.92 -0.76
N TRP A 416 -4.58 13.61 -0.86
CA TRP A 416 -4.18 12.31 -1.40
C TRP A 416 -4.84 11.21 -0.58
N TRP A 417 -5.28 10.13 -1.22
CA TRP A 417 -5.79 8.99 -0.47
C TRP A 417 -4.71 8.49 0.50
N GLY A 418 -5.07 8.19 1.74
CA GLY A 418 -4.07 7.90 2.78
C GLY A 418 -3.24 9.11 3.27
N GLY A 419 -3.46 10.31 2.75
CA GLY A 419 -2.72 11.52 3.15
C GLY A 419 -3.39 12.35 4.26
N GLY A 420 -4.72 12.27 4.39
CA GLY A 420 -5.52 13.12 5.26
C GLY A 420 -5.42 12.74 6.74
N LEU A 421 -4.57 13.44 7.50
CA LEU A 421 -4.34 13.24 8.93
C LEU A 421 -4.63 14.49 9.77
N GLN A 422 -5.29 15.50 9.22
CA GLN A 422 -5.57 16.79 9.86
C GLN A 422 -6.35 16.69 11.18
N LYS A 423 -7.15 15.62 11.35
CA LYS A 423 -7.93 15.37 12.58
C LYS A 423 -7.20 14.52 13.61
N ALA A 424 -6.05 13.94 13.29
CA ALA A 424 -5.36 13.01 14.17
C ALA A 424 -4.79 13.70 15.43
N GLY A 425 -4.41 14.98 15.36
CA GLY A 425 -3.96 15.74 16.52
C GLY A 425 -5.05 16.00 17.57
N ASP A 426 -6.28 16.24 17.10
CA ASP A 426 -7.46 16.47 17.95
C ASP A 426 -8.04 15.15 18.47
N PHE A 427 -8.10 14.14 17.61
CA PHE A 427 -8.63 12.82 17.92
C PHE A 427 -7.51 11.78 17.90
N ARG A 428 -6.64 11.89 18.90
CA ARG A 428 -5.40 11.12 19.01
C ARG A 428 -5.64 9.62 18.99
N LEU A 429 -4.87 8.93 18.15
CA LEU A 429 -4.79 7.46 18.14
C LEU A 429 -3.95 6.98 19.32
N ALA A 430 -4.39 5.93 19.99
CA ALA A 430 -3.62 5.21 20.99
C ALA A 430 -3.72 3.70 20.73
N LEU A 431 -2.61 3.01 20.96
CA LEU A 431 -2.52 1.55 20.92
C LEU A 431 -2.21 1.03 22.32
N ASP A 432 -2.52 -0.24 22.58
CA ASP A 432 -2.34 -0.88 23.89
C ASP A 432 -0.86 -1.00 24.27
N VAL A 433 0.02 -1.06 23.27
CA VAL A 433 1.48 -1.06 23.45
C VAL A 433 2.02 0.32 23.05
N PRO A 434 2.75 1.02 23.94
CA PRO A 434 3.23 2.37 23.67
C PRO A 434 4.37 2.40 22.65
N ALA A 435 4.57 3.57 22.02
CA ALA A 435 5.64 3.82 21.05
C ALA A 435 5.62 2.85 19.85
N LYS A 436 4.41 2.57 19.33
CA LYS A 436 4.18 1.63 18.21
C LYS A 436 3.59 2.27 16.96
N ILE A 437 3.18 3.53 17.03
CA ILE A 437 2.54 4.23 15.91
C ILE A 437 3.63 4.89 15.05
N VAL A 438 3.61 4.60 13.75
CA VAL A 438 4.30 5.38 12.72
C VAL A 438 3.22 5.95 11.80
N TRP A 439 3.23 7.26 11.57
CA TRP A 439 2.34 7.89 10.60
C TRP A 439 2.87 7.67 9.19
N ALA A 440 2.01 7.17 8.30
CA ALA A 440 2.39 6.69 6.98
C ALA A 440 1.67 7.43 5.83
N PRO A 441 1.66 8.78 5.79
CA PRO A 441 0.87 9.50 4.79
C PRO A 441 1.39 9.28 3.36
N HIS A 442 0.48 9.36 2.39
CA HIS A 442 0.81 9.40 0.97
C HIS A 442 0.82 10.83 0.46
N TYR A 443 1.73 11.13 -0.47
CA TYR A 443 1.76 12.41 -1.16
C TYR A 443 2.30 12.28 -2.58
N TYR A 444 1.53 12.74 -3.55
CA TYR A 444 1.81 12.52 -4.97
C TYR A 444 1.97 13.81 -5.78
N SER A 445 2.28 13.62 -7.07
CA SER A 445 2.49 14.69 -8.06
C SER A 445 1.27 14.86 -8.98
N PRO A 446 1.22 15.92 -9.84
CA PRO A 446 0.14 16.11 -10.79
C PRO A 446 -0.06 14.95 -11.78
N SER A 447 0.95 14.09 -11.93
CA SER A 447 0.81 12.91 -12.80
C SER A 447 -0.17 11.86 -12.28
N VAL A 448 -0.38 11.82 -10.96
CA VAL A 448 -1.44 11.02 -10.33
C VAL A 448 -2.77 11.76 -10.43
N TYR A 449 -2.83 13.00 -9.95
CA TYR A 449 -4.01 13.84 -10.10
C TYR A 449 -3.63 15.34 -10.14
N PRO A 450 -4.14 16.14 -11.10
CA PRO A 450 -3.84 17.56 -11.22
C PRO A 450 -4.49 18.39 -10.11
N GLN A 451 -3.85 18.51 -8.95
CA GLN A 451 -4.30 19.37 -7.87
C GLN A 451 -4.10 20.85 -8.21
N THR A 452 -5.11 21.69 -7.97
CA THR A 452 -5.09 23.13 -8.32
C THR A 452 -3.98 23.89 -7.63
N TYR A 453 -3.63 23.53 -6.39
CA TYR A 453 -2.57 24.20 -5.65
C TYR A 453 -1.17 23.96 -6.24
N LEU A 454 -0.97 22.91 -7.04
CA LEU A 454 0.32 22.59 -7.67
C LEU A 454 0.65 23.45 -8.90
N VAL A 455 -0.27 24.33 -9.30
CA VAL A 455 -0.11 25.30 -10.41
C VAL A 455 -0.81 26.63 -10.08
N LYS A 456 -0.62 27.66 -10.91
CA LYS A 456 -1.28 28.98 -10.80
C LYS A 456 -2.42 29.09 -11.79
N ASP A 457 -3.41 29.92 -11.46
CA ASP A 457 -4.44 30.42 -12.39
C ASP A 457 -5.22 29.33 -13.15
N ALA A 458 -5.24 28.12 -12.60
CA ALA A 458 -5.83 26.98 -13.25
C ALA A 458 -7.36 27.05 -13.23
N THR A 459 -7.97 26.76 -14.38
CA THR A 459 -9.40 26.47 -14.47
C THR A 459 -9.59 24.97 -14.41
N ARG A 460 -10.36 24.51 -13.41
CA ARG A 460 -10.73 23.09 -13.26
C ARG A 460 -11.64 22.68 -14.42
N GLY A 461 -11.16 21.75 -15.24
CA GLY A 461 -12.01 20.97 -16.16
C GLY A 461 -12.67 19.83 -15.40
N LYS A 462 -12.98 18.71 -16.09
CA LYS A 462 -13.48 17.51 -15.40
C LYS A 462 -12.40 16.93 -14.46
N ASP A 463 -11.41 16.28 -15.05
CA ASP A 463 -10.32 15.62 -14.32
C ASP A 463 -8.96 16.33 -14.57
N VAL A 464 -8.94 17.36 -15.42
CA VAL A 464 -7.73 18.09 -15.87
C VAL A 464 -7.79 19.58 -15.49
N LEU A 465 -6.67 20.29 -15.65
CA LEU A 465 -6.53 21.73 -15.44
C LEU A 465 -6.21 22.45 -16.76
N TYR A 466 -6.90 23.55 -17.05
CA TYR A 466 -6.65 24.41 -18.21
C TYR A 466 -6.17 25.80 -17.80
N GLY A 467 -5.50 26.48 -18.73
CA GLY A 467 -5.12 27.89 -18.55
C GLY A 467 -4.14 28.16 -17.41
N TYR A 468 -3.48 27.12 -16.89
CA TYR A 468 -2.60 27.25 -15.74
C TYR A 468 -1.20 27.75 -16.15
N SER A 469 -0.49 28.31 -15.18
CA SER A 469 0.96 28.53 -15.26
C SER A 469 1.69 27.78 -14.14
N GLU A 470 2.92 27.38 -14.37
CA GLU A 470 3.69 26.61 -13.38
C GLU A 470 4.37 27.54 -12.36
N TRP A 471 4.43 27.09 -11.11
CA TRP A 471 5.18 27.78 -10.05
C TRP A 471 6.68 27.81 -10.33
N THR A 472 7.39 28.83 -9.81
CA THR A 472 8.86 28.78 -9.69
C THR A 472 9.27 27.73 -8.66
N ASP A 473 10.53 27.31 -8.67
CA ASP A 473 11.01 26.25 -7.76
C ASP A 473 10.79 26.58 -6.28
N ASN A 474 11.08 27.83 -5.87
CA ASN A 474 10.89 28.24 -4.48
C ASN A 474 9.40 28.29 -4.11
N GLU A 475 8.53 28.76 -5.02
CA GLU A 475 7.09 28.80 -4.77
C GLU A 475 6.49 27.39 -4.67
N LEU A 476 6.87 26.49 -5.58
CA LEU A 476 6.38 25.11 -5.57
C LEU A 476 6.85 24.38 -4.30
N SER A 477 8.12 24.56 -3.93
CA SER A 477 8.66 23.97 -2.70
C SER A 477 7.94 24.47 -1.45
N ASP A 478 7.60 25.77 -1.38
CA ASP A 478 6.80 26.32 -0.27
C ASP A 478 5.38 25.74 -0.26
N ILE A 479 4.77 25.52 -1.42
CA ILE A 479 3.43 24.95 -1.56
C ILE A 479 3.40 23.48 -1.13
N VAL A 480 4.33 22.65 -1.63
CA VAL A 480 4.42 21.23 -1.26
C VAL A 480 4.70 21.10 0.24
N ARG A 481 5.58 21.94 0.78
CA ARG A 481 5.85 21.98 2.22
C ARG A 481 4.62 22.38 3.03
N ALA A 482 3.91 23.44 2.64
CA ALA A 482 2.73 23.93 3.36
C ALA A 482 1.57 22.92 3.34
N THR A 483 1.33 22.27 2.20
CA THR A 483 0.28 21.26 2.07
C THR A 483 0.66 19.95 2.77
N SER A 484 1.92 19.53 2.75
CA SER A 484 2.40 18.42 3.58
C SER A 484 2.21 18.71 5.07
N GLU A 485 2.54 19.93 5.52
CA GLU A 485 2.36 20.36 6.90
C GLU A 485 0.89 20.35 7.32
N ASP A 486 0.01 20.88 6.47
CA ASP A 486 -1.43 20.89 6.68
C ASP A 486 -1.99 19.47 6.76
N MET A 487 -1.72 18.61 5.76
CA MET A 487 -2.25 17.25 5.68
C MET A 487 -1.82 16.37 6.86
N PHE A 488 -0.53 16.39 7.22
CA PHE A 488 0.02 15.45 8.21
C PHE A 488 1.24 15.98 8.99
N GLY A 489 2.02 16.92 8.44
CA GLY A 489 3.32 17.30 8.98
C GLY A 489 3.25 17.95 10.37
N TYR A 490 2.13 18.61 10.68
CA TYR A 490 1.87 19.19 11.99
C TYR A 490 1.89 18.16 13.13
N LEU A 491 1.66 16.86 12.83
CA LEU A 491 1.66 15.79 13.82
C LEU A 491 2.97 15.69 14.59
N ARG A 492 4.11 16.06 13.96
CA ARG A 492 5.43 16.14 14.60
C ARG A 492 5.45 17.02 15.87
N HIS A 493 4.46 17.91 16.00
CA HIS A 493 4.37 18.87 17.10
C HIS A 493 3.30 18.52 18.13
N VAL A 494 2.36 17.63 17.80
CA VAL A 494 1.15 17.41 18.62
C VAL A 494 0.93 15.97 19.04
N GLN A 495 1.48 14.99 18.34
CA GLN A 495 1.41 13.57 18.72
C GLN A 495 2.73 12.86 18.43
N ASP A 496 3.25 12.18 19.45
CA ASP A 496 4.47 11.40 19.35
C ASP A 496 4.33 10.23 18.35
N GLY A 497 5.42 9.89 17.69
CA GLY A 497 5.50 8.96 16.58
C GLY A 497 6.30 9.53 15.41
N ALA A 498 6.95 8.65 14.65
CA ALA A 498 7.64 9.03 13.43
C ALA A 498 6.63 9.28 12.30
N ILE A 499 7.00 10.15 11.36
CA ILE A 499 6.32 10.27 10.07
C ILE A 499 7.24 9.68 9.00
N VAL A 500 6.77 8.65 8.30
CA VAL A 500 7.47 8.00 7.19
C VAL A 500 6.49 7.99 6.01
N PHE A 501 6.80 8.63 4.88
CA PHE A 501 5.83 8.64 3.77
C PHE A 501 5.59 7.21 3.27
N GLY A 502 4.34 6.76 3.31
CA GLY A 502 3.94 5.42 2.88
C GLY A 502 4.15 5.23 1.38
N GLU A 503 3.79 6.26 0.62
CA GLU A 503 4.07 6.36 -0.81
C GLU A 503 4.33 7.82 -1.22
N PHE A 504 5.27 7.98 -2.12
CA PHE A 504 5.45 9.20 -2.90
C PHE A 504 5.99 8.84 -4.27
N GLY A 505 5.51 9.50 -5.32
CA GLY A 505 5.92 9.15 -6.67
C GLY A 505 5.21 9.93 -7.77
N GLY A 506 5.39 9.45 -8.99
CA GLY A 506 4.86 10.08 -10.19
C GLY A 506 5.73 9.86 -11.42
N LEU A 507 5.30 10.46 -12.53
CA LEU A 507 6.14 10.62 -13.70
C LEU A 507 7.28 11.60 -13.40
N TYR A 508 8.52 11.11 -13.48
CA TYR A 508 9.72 11.87 -13.17
C TYR A 508 10.54 12.15 -14.43
N ALA A 509 11.00 11.11 -15.13
CA ALA A 509 11.71 11.21 -16.41
C ALA A 509 10.74 11.56 -17.54
N LEU A 510 9.50 11.09 -17.47
CA LEU A 510 8.47 11.32 -18.49
C LEU A 510 7.67 12.61 -18.32
N ASP A 511 7.94 13.40 -17.28
CA ASP A 511 7.20 14.63 -17.00
C ASP A 511 7.18 15.59 -18.20
N ALA A 512 6.00 15.82 -18.76
CA ALA A 512 5.76 16.64 -19.94
C ALA A 512 5.46 18.11 -19.61
N HIS A 513 5.36 18.49 -18.33
CA HIS A 513 5.20 19.90 -17.98
C HIS A 513 6.43 20.71 -18.44
N PRO A 514 6.26 21.93 -18.99
CA PRO A 514 7.36 22.78 -19.43
C PRO A 514 8.45 23.03 -18.37
N LEU A 515 8.06 23.32 -17.13
CA LEU A 515 8.96 23.49 -15.98
C LEU A 515 9.12 22.21 -15.14
N LYS A 516 8.63 21.06 -15.62
CA LYS A 516 8.73 19.77 -14.92
C LYS A 516 8.08 19.77 -13.53
N THR A 517 6.85 20.28 -13.42
CA THR A 517 6.14 20.34 -12.13
C THR A 517 5.99 18.98 -11.44
N SER A 518 5.68 17.88 -12.14
CA SER A 518 5.57 16.56 -11.47
C SER A 518 6.89 16.12 -10.87
N ARG A 519 7.98 16.26 -11.62
CA ARG A 519 9.34 16.00 -11.14
C ARG A 519 9.68 16.84 -9.91
N ARG A 520 9.41 18.14 -9.97
CA ARG A 520 9.75 19.07 -8.89
C ARG A 520 8.95 18.80 -7.62
N VAL A 521 7.66 18.43 -7.74
CA VAL A 521 6.86 17.98 -6.58
C VAL A 521 7.49 16.77 -5.90
N ILE A 522 7.91 15.76 -6.66
CA ILE A 522 8.60 14.58 -6.12
C ILE A 522 9.90 14.98 -5.39
N GLN A 523 10.67 15.90 -5.97
CA GLN A 523 11.88 16.46 -5.33
C GLN A 523 11.55 17.20 -4.04
N ASP A 524 10.47 17.97 -4.01
CA ASP A 524 10.05 18.73 -2.84
C ASP A 524 9.52 17.82 -1.72
N CYS A 525 8.84 16.72 -2.04
CA CYS A 525 8.51 15.68 -1.05
C CYS A 525 9.78 15.13 -0.38
N MET A 526 10.83 14.85 -1.15
CA MET A 526 12.11 14.39 -0.59
C MET A 526 12.79 15.45 0.29
N LYS A 527 12.63 16.75 -0.02
CA LYS A 527 13.11 17.82 0.87
C LYS A 527 12.33 17.85 2.18
N VAL A 528 11.01 17.67 2.13
CA VAL A 528 10.15 17.60 3.33
C VAL A 528 10.56 16.43 4.22
N MET A 529 10.81 15.24 3.66
CA MET A 529 11.24 14.05 4.42
C MET A 529 12.56 14.22 5.18
N LYS A 530 13.37 15.22 4.80
CA LYS A 530 14.64 15.56 5.48
C LYS A 530 14.46 16.57 6.62
N GLU A 531 13.28 17.15 6.78
CA GLU A 531 13.02 18.05 7.89
C GLU A 531 13.00 17.31 9.24
N PRO A 532 13.35 17.98 10.36
CA PRO A 532 13.30 17.37 11.68
C PRO A 532 11.92 16.78 12.01
N GLY A 533 11.89 15.57 12.57
CA GLY A 533 10.65 14.86 12.94
C GLY A 533 10.03 14.02 11.82
N TYR A 534 10.59 14.05 10.60
CA TYR A 534 10.37 13.00 9.60
C TYR A 534 11.44 11.92 9.71
N ALA A 535 11.10 10.71 9.29
CA ALA A 535 11.96 9.53 9.33
C ALA A 535 12.09 8.84 7.96
N GLY A 536 11.83 9.57 6.87
CA GLY A 536 12.01 9.12 5.49
C GLY A 536 10.71 8.70 4.79
N GLY A 537 10.78 7.74 3.87
CA GLY A 537 9.63 7.29 3.08
C GLY A 537 9.92 6.18 2.09
N TYR A 538 8.86 5.70 1.42
CA TYR A 538 8.93 4.70 0.36
C TYR A 538 8.54 5.29 -0.99
N MET A 539 9.48 5.25 -1.94
CA MET A 539 9.21 5.69 -3.31
C MET A 539 8.29 4.69 -4.01
N TRP A 540 7.25 5.20 -4.66
CA TRP A 540 6.35 4.44 -5.53
C TRP A 540 6.76 4.64 -7.00
N SER A 541 7.27 3.64 -7.72
CA SER A 541 7.65 2.29 -7.24
C SER A 541 8.86 1.70 -7.98
N LEU A 542 9.34 0.54 -7.52
CA LEU A 542 10.33 -0.26 -8.25
C LEU A 542 9.80 -0.66 -9.64
N ASN A 543 8.52 -1.00 -9.70
CA ASN A 543 7.86 -1.59 -10.85
C ASN A 543 7.65 -0.55 -11.97
N PRO A 544 8.00 -0.86 -13.23
CA PRO A 544 7.64 -0.04 -14.38
C PRO A 544 6.12 0.03 -14.62
N GLU A 545 5.36 -0.99 -14.20
CA GLU A 545 3.91 -1.09 -14.45
C GLU A 545 3.06 -0.09 -13.65
N SER A 546 3.69 0.79 -12.87
CA SER A 546 2.96 1.85 -12.18
C SER A 546 2.36 2.84 -13.17
N GLY A 547 1.03 2.80 -13.31
CA GLY A 547 0.27 3.70 -14.18
C GLY A 547 0.09 5.12 -13.61
N TYR A 548 0.02 6.13 -14.47
CA TYR A 548 -0.28 7.52 -14.12
C TYR A 548 -1.25 8.10 -15.14
N ALA A 549 -2.21 8.90 -14.66
CA ALA A 549 -3.38 9.30 -15.44
C ALA A 549 -3.23 10.66 -16.14
N PHE A 550 -2.20 11.45 -15.84
CA PHE A 550 -2.08 12.83 -16.35
C PHE A 550 -0.65 13.20 -16.76
N ASN A 551 -0.48 13.80 -17.93
CA ASN A 551 0.81 14.31 -18.38
C ASN A 551 0.71 15.24 -19.62
N PRO A 552 0.83 16.57 -19.48
CA PRO A 552 0.86 17.34 -18.23
C PRO A 552 -0.57 17.51 -17.68
N SER A 553 -0.77 18.44 -16.74
CA SER A 553 -2.03 18.63 -16.00
C SER A 553 -3.28 18.90 -16.86
N ASP A 554 -3.13 19.28 -18.13
CA ASP A 554 -4.23 19.51 -19.09
C ASP A 554 -4.61 18.26 -19.91
N THR A 555 -3.83 17.18 -19.78
CA THR A 555 -3.91 16.01 -20.66
C THR A 555 -4.07 14.74 -19.83
N ALA A 556 -5.27 14.16 -19.87
CA ALA A 556 -5.53 12.83 -19.33
C ALA A 556 -5.06 11.74 -20.31
N GLY A 557 -4.56 10.62 -19.78
CA GLY A 557 -4.02 9.53 -20.56
C GLY A 557 -3.58 8.36 -19.68
N TYR A 558 -2.60 7.59 -20.15
CA TYR A 558 -2.00 6.50 -19.39
C TYR A 558 -0.52 6.41 -19.71
N TRP A 559 0.30 6.65 -18.70
CA TRP A 559 1.76 6.54 -18.76
C TRP A 559 2.22 5.58 -17.67
N GLU A 560 3.35 4.92 -17.91
CA GLU A 560 3.93 3.95 -16.98
C GLU A 560 5.35 4.40 -16.64
N GLU A 561 5.68 4.48 -15.36
CA GLU A 561 7.03 4.80 -14.91
C GLU A 561 7.34 4.22 -13.52
N GLY A 562 8.51 3.61 -13.39
CA GLY A 562 9.11 3.22 -12.12
C GLY A 562 10.62 3.37 -12.14
N LEU A 563 11.30 2.81 -11.14
CA LEU A 563 12.77 2.78 -11.12
C LEU A 563 13.38 1.82 -12.13
N LEU A 564 12.66 0.78 -12.51
CA LEU A 564 12.99 -0.05 -13.66
C LEU A 564 12.15 0.35 -14.85
N LYS A 565 12.66 0.09 -16.06
CA LYS A 565 11.89 0.14 -17.30
C LYS A 565 11.20 -1.20 -17.54
N ASN A 566 10.30 -1.26 -18.52
CA ASN A 566 9.43 -2.42 -18.79
C ASN A 566 10.16 -3.75 -19.07
N ASP A 567 11.47 -3.71 -19.35
CA ASP A 567 12.30 -4.91 -19.48
C ASP A 567 12.75 -5.50 -18.12
N TRP A 568 12.44 -4.82 -17.01
CA TRP A 568 12.83 -5.20 -15.64
C TRP A 568 14.33 -5.35 -15.41
N VAL A 569 15.15 -4.84 -16.34
CA VAL A 569 16.61 -4.87 -16.23
C VAL A 569 17.19 -3.48 -16.42
N THR A 570 16.65 -2.64 -17.28
CA THR A 570 17.15 -1.28 -17.48
C THR A 570 16.65 -0.36 -16.37
N VAL A 571 17.58 0.34 -15.72
CA VAL A 571 17.27 1.32 -14.68
C VAL A 571 16.87 2.66 -15.29
N ASN A 572 15.85 3.29 -14.70
CA ASN A 572 15.55 4.69 -14.90
C ASN A 572 16.56 5.56 -14.13
N MET A 573 17.75 5.76 -14.70
CA MET A 573 18.84 6.47 -14.01
C MET A 573 18.51 7.91 -13.64
N GLU A 574 17.63 8.57 -14.40
CA GLU A 574 17.22 9.94 -14.10
C GLU A 574 16.39 10.01 -12.81
N TYR A 575 15.43 9.09 -12.65
CA TYR A 575 14.67 8.99 -11.41
C TYR A 575 15.53 8.43 -10.27
N LEU A 576 16.38 7.43 -10.56
CA LEU A 576 17.27 6.85 -9.56
C LEU A 576 18.19 7.91 -8.95
N HIS A 577 18.91 8.70 -9.76
CA HIS A 577 19.80 9.76 -9.26
C HIS A 577 19.05 10.84 -8.46
N ALA A 578 17.77 11.08 -8.75
CA ALA A 578 16.97 12.02 -7.97
C ALA A 578 16.88 11.64 -6.49
N LEU A 579 16.83 10.34 -6.21
CA LEU A 579 16.70 9.78 -4.87
C LEU A 579 18.02 9.83 -4.08
N GLU A 580 19.14 10.25 -4.68
CA GLU A 580 20.42 10.46 -3.98
C GLU A 580 20.31 11.55 -2.92
N ILE A 581 19.37 12.50 -3.07
CA ILE A 581 19.12 13.54 -2.06
C ILE A 581 18.76 12.94 -0.69
N LEU A 582 18.27 11.71 -0.65
CA LEU A 582 17.91 11.00 0.59
C LEU A 582 19.11 10.26 1.23
N ASP A 583 20.27 10.16 0.56
CA ASP A 583 21.42 9.39 1.07
C ASP A 583 22.12 10.03 2.27
N ASP A 584 21.92 11.33 2.49
CA ASP A 584 22.46 12.08 3.63
C ASP A 584 21.44 12.23 4.77
N MET A 585 20.27 11.55 4.69
CA MET A 585 19.29 11.57 5.77
C MET A 585 19.94 11.14 7.09
N PRO A 586 19.67 11.87 8.20
CA PRO A 586 20.19 11.48 9.49
C PRO A 586 19.71 10.07 9.83
N ASN A 587 20.60 9.24 10.37
CA ASN A 587 20.30 7.86 10.76
C ASN A 587 19.98 6.89 9.61
N LEU A 588 20.18 7.26 8.34
CA LEU A 588 20.11 6.28 7.25
C LEU A 588 21.22 5.23 7.41
N ARG A 589 20.82 3.97 7.54
CA ARG A 589 21.72 2.83 7.76
C ARG A 589 21.01 1.51 7.45
N SER A 590 21.78 0.45 7.22
CA SER A 590 21.25 -0.92 7.19
C SER A 590 20.70 -1.33 8.57
N PHE A 591 19.70 -2.20 8.57
CA PHE A 591 19.13 -2.72 9.80
C PHE A 591 20.12 -3.69 10.49
N PRO A 592 20.46 -3.49 11.77
CA PRO A 592 21.40 -4.33 12.50
C PRO A 592 20.79 -5.69 12.81
N CYS A 593 21.60 -6.73 12.66
CA CYS A 593 21.31 -8.08 13.15
C CYS A 593 21.85 -8.20 14.57
N PHE A 594 20.98 -8.43 15.55
CA PHE A 594 21.39 -8.72 16.93
C PHE A 594 21.43 -10.23 17.13
N THR A 595 22.47 -10.77 17.76
CA THR A 595 22.61 -12.22 18.01
C THR A 595 22.46 -12.57 19.47
#